data_AF-K2CTS8-F1
#
_entry.id   AF-K2CTS8-F1
#
_cell.length_a   1.000
_cell.length_b   1.000
_cell.length_c   1.000
_cell.angle_alpha   90.00
_cell.angle_beta   90.00
_cell.angle_gamma   90.00
#
_symmetry.space_group_name_H-M   'P 1'
#
loop_
_entity.id
_entity.type
_entity.pdbx_description
1 polymer ?
#
loop_
_entity_poly.entity_id
_entity_poly.type
_entity_poly.pdbx_seq_one_letter_code
_entity_poly.pdbx_strand_id
1 'polypeptide(L)'
;MHSPATPISGSGLFATVSYQAAGAGTSTVSCDPLISDINGFAQPVNFSGTSVVVLLFATISGNATYQGRISHAGITVTAIGPVTRSSSTDENGDYTIEELRTGTYDVRAEASKYLPNCTSLSLASGDAATLPDTTLRGGNANSEDEIINIADATLVAANFNLSVPPADPMGDFNSDGIVNVQDLSILGSNYGLSGCQAW
;
A
#
# COMPACT_ATOMS: atom_id res chain seq x y z
N MET A 1 -26.81 12.92 -48.89
CA MET A 1 -25.85 14.03 -48.89
C MET A 1 -25.92 14.69 -47.52
N HIS A 2 -24.91 14.50 -46.67
CA HIS A 2 -24.83 15.25 -45.42
C HIS A 2 -24.36 16.67 -45.79
N SER A 3 -25.12 17.69 -45.41
CA SER A 3 -24.69 19.08 -45.55
C SER A 3 -23.38 19.29 -44.78
N PRO A 4 -22.36 19.95 -45.37
CA PRO A 4 -21.15 20.28 -44.63
C PRO A 4 -21.50 21.17 -43.43
N ALA A 5 -20.77 21.00 -42.33
CA ALA A 5 -20.90 21.83 -41.14
C ALA A 5 -20.72 23.30 -41.50
N THR A 6 -21.45 24.19 -40.81
CA THR A 6 -21.30 25.64 -41.00
C THR A 6 -19.86 26.08 -40.70
N PRO A 7 -19.31 27.06 -41.45
CA PRO A 7 -17.99 27.61 -41.17
C PRO A 7 -17.85 28.03 -39.70
N ILE A 8 -16.74 27.64 -39.07
CA ILE A 8 -16.44 27.97 -37.68
C ILE A 8 -15.60 29.24 -37.65
N SER A 9 -15.94 30.18 -36.77
CA SER A 9 -15.19 31.43 -36.56
C SER A 9 -14.94 31.67 -35.08
N GLY A 10 -13.75 32.20 -34.73
CA GLY A 10 -13.35 32.48 -33.35
C GLY A 10 -12.40 31.44 -32.75
N SER A 11 -12.03 31.62 -31.48
CA SER A 11 -11.23 30.66 -30.72
C SER A 11 -12.11 29.74 -29.89
N GLY A 12 -11.73 28.46 -29.79
CA GLY A 12 -12.48 27.50 -29.00
C GLY A 12 -12.00 26.07 -29.17
N LEU A 13 -12.65 25.16 -28.45
CA LEU A 13 -12.47 23.72 -28.63
C LEU A 13 -12.98 23.32 -30.02
N PHE A 14 -12.07 22.86 -30.88
CA PHE A 14 -12.43 22.41 -32.23
C PHE A 14 -12.96 20.96 -32.20
N ALA A 15 -12.28 20.07 -31.50
CA ALA A 15 -12.66 18.68 -31.35
C ALA A 15 -12.12 18.11 -30.03
N THR A 16 -12.84 17.15 -29.46
CA THR A 16 -12.35 16.30 -28.37
C THR A 16 -12.00 14.94 -28.94
N VAL A 17 -10.79 14.47 -28.67
CA VAL A 17 -10.38 13.10 -28.97
C VAL A 17 -10.33 12.31 -27.66
N SER A 18 -11.10 11.23 -27.59
CA SER A 18 -11.05 10.28 -26.48
C SER A 18 -10.15 9.10 -26.85
N TYR A 19 -9.25 8.73 -25.96
CA TYR A 19 -8.35 7.60 -26.13
C TYR A 19 -8.34 6.75 -24.86
N GLN A 20 -8.04 5.46 -25.03
CA GLN A 20 -7.79 4.53 -23.93
C GLN A 20 -6.31 4.16 -23.96
N ALA A 21 -5.64 4.27 -22.82
CA ALA A 21 -4.27 3.79 -22.70
C ALA A 21 -4.23 2.27 -22.87
N ALA A 22 -3.39 1.77 -23.78
CA ALA A 22 -3.16 0.33 -23.98
C ALA A 22 -2.09 -0.23 -23.04
N GLY A 23 -1.18 0.62 -22.55
CA GLY A 23 -0.08 0.24 -21.67
C GLY A 23 0.73 1.47 -21.25
N ALA A 24 1.71 1.25 -20.37
CA ALA A 24 2.63 2.30 -19.96
C ALA A 24 3.54 2.74 -21.12
N GLY A 25 3.89 4.02 -21.14
CA GLY A 25 4.72 4.63 -22.17
C GLY A 25 4.24 6.03 -22.54
N THR A 26 4.94 6.62 -23.49
CA THR A 26 4.62 7.95 -24.02
C THR A 26 4.08 7.81 -25.43
N SER A 27 2.86 8.31 -25.66
CA SER A 27 2.25 8.41 -26.98
C SER A 27 2.26 9.86 -27.43
N THR A 28 2.89 10.15 -28.56
CA THR A 28 2.83 11.47 -29.18
C THR A 28 1.51 11.61 -29.93
N VAL A 29 0.80 12.69 -29.66
CA VAL A 29 -0.39 13.07 -30.41
C VAL A 29 0.07 13.97 -31.54
N SER A 30 0.03 13.42 -32.75
CA SER A 30 0.34 14.15 -33.99
C SER A 30 -0.95 14.35 -34.79
N CYS A 31 -1.09 15.55 -35.36
CA CYS A 31 -2.16 15.88 -36.28
C CYS A 31 -1.56 16.60 -37.49
N ASP A 32 -2.06 16.27 -38.68
CA ASP A 32 -1.77 17.01 -39.91
C ASP A 32 -3.03 17.80 -40.32
N PRO A 33 -3.28 18.98 -39.71
CA PRO A 33 -4.51 19.72 -39.97
C PRO A 33 -4.50 20.31 -41.38
N LEU A 34 -5.62 20.14 -42.09
CA LEU A 34 -5.92 20.84 -43.34
C LEU A 34 -7.20 21.66 -43.16
N ILE A 35 -7.09 22.97 -43.32
CA ILE A 35 -8.20 23.91 -43.17
C ILE A 35 -8.26 24.80 -44.41
N SER A 36 -9.46 25.12 -44.89
CA SER A 36 -9.68 26.06 -45.99
C SER A 36 -10.63 27.17 -45.61
N ASP A 37 -10.56 28.30 -46.32
CA ASP A 37 -11.55 29.38 -46.22
C ASP A 37 -12.82 29.07 -47.03
N ILE A 38 -13.77 30.01 -47.04
CA ILE A 38 -15.03 29.92 -47.79
C ILE A 38 -14.84 29.87 -49.32
N ASN A 39 -13.68 30.32 -49.81
CA ASN A 39 -13.33 30.31 -51.22
C ASN A 39 -12.54 29.05 -51.63
N GLY A 40 -12.28 28.14 -50.68
CA GLY A 40 -11.54 26.89 -50.92
C GLY A 40 -10.01 27.05 -50.90
N PHE A 41 -9.48 28.19 -50.44
CA PHE A 41 -8.04 28.36 -50.27
C PHE A 41 -7.57 27.77 -48.96
N ALA A 42 -6.55 26.91 -49.02
CA ALA A 42 -5.90 26.35 -47.84
C ALA A 42 -5.33 27.47 -46.95
N GLN A 43 -5.53 27.33 -45.65
CA GLN A 43 -5.04 28.26 -44.64
C GLN A 43 -3.83 27.66 -43.92
N PRO A 44 -2.78 28.44 -43.62
CA PRO A 44 -1.66 27.96 -42.84
C PRO A 44 -2.13 27.63 -41.42
N VAL A 45 -1.73 26.46 -40.93
CA VAL A 45 -2.05 26.01 -39.57
C VAL A 45 -0.75 25.75 -38.82
N ASN A 46 -0.60 26.37 -37.66
CA ASN A 46 0.46 26.04 -36.73
C ASN A 46 -0.06 24.97 -35.77
N PHE A 47 0.54 23.80 -35.80
CA PHE A 47 0.26 22.72 -34.86
C PHE A 47 1.34 22.68 -33.79
N SER A 48 0.92 22.64 -32.51
CA SER A 48 1.78 22.25 -31.40
C SER A 48 1.37 20.85 -30.97
N GLY A 49 2.24 19.88 -31.21
CA GLY A 49 2.07 18.52 -30.70
C GLY A 49 1.98 18.49 -29.17
N THR A 50 1.35 17.44 -28.66
CA THR A 50 1.35 17.11 -27.23
C THR A 50 1.66 15.63 -27.07
N SER A 51 2.03 15.21 -25.87
CA SER A 51 2.21 13.80 -25.54
C SER A 51 1.35 13.39 -24.37
N VAL A 52 0.93 12.13 -24.40
CA VAL A 52 0.24 11.47 -23.31
C VAL A 52 1.21 10.50 -22.68
N VAL A 53 1.43 10.60 -21.37
CA VAL A 53 2.32 9.72 -20.62
C VAL A 53 1.50 8.83 -19.71
N VAL A 54 1.71 7.52 -19.82
CA VAL A 54 1.12 6.51 -18.95
C VAL A 54 2.25 5.88 -18.15
N LEU A 55 2.20 6.01 -16.83
CA LEU A 55 3.24 5.50 -15.94
C LEU A 55 3.03 4.01 -15.62
N LEU A 56 4.13 3.29 -15.41
CA LEU A 56 4.11 1.93 -14.88
C LEU A 56 3.67 1.95 -13.41
N PHE A 57 3.05 0.85 -12.98
CA PHE A 57 2.84 0.60 -11.56
C PHE A 57 4.14 0.17 -10.89
N ALA A 58 4.31 0.56 -9.65
CA ALA A 58 5.38 0.10 -8.78
C ALA A 58 4.86 -1.02 -7.86
N THR A 59 5.79 -1.74 -7.24
CA THR A 59 5.51 -2.78 -6.24
C THR A 59 6.38 -2.59 -5.00
N ILE A 60 5.86 -3.01 -3.85
CA ILE A 60 6.61 -3.15 -2.60
C ILE A 60 6.55 -4.61 -2.18
N SER A 61 7.69 -5.21 -1.88
CA SER A 61 7.83 -6.57 -1.35
C SER A 61 8.66 -6.57 -0.08
N GLY A 62 8.62 -7.65 0.67
CA GLY A 62 9.47 -7.84 1.85
C GLY A 62 9.04 -9.05 2.66
N ASN A 63 9.70 -9.22 3.80
CA ASN A 63 9.39 -10.26 4.78
C ASN A 63 9.06 -9.60 6.13
N ALA A 64 7.89 -9.92 6.67
CA ALA A 64 7.45 -9.50 7.99
C ALA A 64 7.07 -10.72 8.82
N THR A 65 7.60 -10.80 10.03
CA THR A 65 7.48 -11.97 10.90
C THR A 65 6.86 -11.62 12.25
N TYR A 66 6.25 -12.62 12.89
CA TYR A 66 5.84 -12.53 14.28
C TYR A 66 6.98 -12.95 15.20
N GLN A 67 7.23 -12.21 16.26
CA GLN A 67 8.00 -12.75 17.38
C GLN A 67 7.27 -13.95 17.99
N GLY A 68 8.01 -15.05 18.16
CA GLY A 68 7.55 -16.22 18.91
C GLY A 68 6.66 -17.20 18.14
N ARG A 69 6.39 -16.98 16.83
CA ARG A 69 5.61 -17.92 16.02
C ARG A 69 6.45 -18.64 14.99
N ILE A 70 5.97 -19.81 14.56
CA ILE A 70 6.54 -20.58 13.44
C ILE A 70 5.88 -20.16 12.11
N SER A 71 4.57 -19.95 12.10
CA SER A 71 3.86 -19.38 10.95
C SER A 71 3.80 -17.86 11.07
N HIS A 72 4.08 -17.20 9.96
CA HIS A 72 4.07 -15.74 9.83
C HIS A 72 2.92 -15.22 8.96
N ALA A 73 1.92 -16.07 8.68
CA ALA A 73 0.78 -15.70 7.86
C ALA A 73 -0.16 -14.71 8.56
N GLY A 74 -0.72 -13.78 7.78
CA GLY A 74 -1.81 -12.91 8.24
C GLY A 74 -1.38 -11.58 8.86
N ILE A 75 -0.10 -11.19 8.79
CA ILE A 75 0.32 -9.81 9.09
C ILE A 75 -0.18 -8.93 7.95
N THR A 76 -0.93 -7.88 8.28
CA THR A 76 -1.43 -6.94 7.28
C THR A 76 -0.41 -5.83 7.06
N VAL A 77 0.09 -5.71 5.83
CA VAL A 77 1.00 -4.65 5.42
C VAL A 77 0.24 -3.67 4.53
N THR A 78 0.13 -2.42 4.97
CA THR A 78 -0.59 -1.36 4.27
C THR A 78 0.38 -0.28 3.83
N ALA A 79 0.36 0.08 2.56
CA ALA A 79 1.06 1.23 2.00
C ALA A 79 0.07 2.39 1.80
N ILE A 80 0.32 3.52 2.47
CA ILE A 80 -0.51 4.72 2.45
C ILE A 80 0.26 5.84 1.76
N GLY A 81 -0.27 6.35 0.66
CA GLY A 81 0.38 7.39 -0.12
C GLY A 81 -0.54 7.92 -1.22
N PRO A 82 -0.07 8.11 -2.46
CA PRO A 82 -0.91 8.49 -3.61
C PRO A 82 -2.10 7.56 -3.85
N VAL A 83 -1.93 6.27 -3.56
CA VAL A 83 -2.99 5.28 -3.46
C VAL A 83 -2.82 4.51 -2.16
N THR A 84 -3.90 3.96 -1.61
CA THR A 84 -3.82 3.05 -0.46
C THR A 84 -4.00 1.63 -0.94
N ARG A 85 -3.03 0.77 -0.65
CA ARG A 85 -3.07 -0.66 -0.94
C ARG A 85 -2.58 -1.45 0.25
N SER A 86 -3.06 -2.67 0.39
CA SER A 86 -2.59 -3.60 1.42
C SER A 86 -2.45 -5.00 0.87
N SER A 87 -1.61 -5.79 1.55
CA SER A 87 -1.46 -7.22 1.37
C SER A 87 -1.30 -7.90 2.73
N SER A 88 -1.60 -9.19 2.81
CA SER A 88 -1.27 -10.03 3.95
C SER A 88 -0.02 -10.87 3.66
N THR A 89 0.75 -11.17 4.70
CA THR A 89 1.88 -12.13 4.61
C THR A 89 1.41 -13.58 4.46
N ASP A 90 2.22 -14.40 3.79
CA ASP A 90 2.09 -15.87 3.74
C ASP A 90 2.71 -16.56 4.97
N GLU A 91 2.72 -17.90 5.01
CA GLU A 91 3.26 -18.67 6.14
C GLU A 91 4.73 -18.39 6.45
N ASN A 92 5.53 -17.96 5.47
CA ASN A 92 6.94 -17.62 5.65
C ASN A 92 7.14 -16.14 6.04
N GLY A 93 6.09 -15.32 5.97
CA GLY A 93 6.14 -13.90 6.26
C GLY A 93 6.31 -13.03 5.02
N ASP A 94 6.29 -13.62 3.83
CA ASP A 94 6.52 -12.89 2.58
C ASP A 94 5.23 -12.17 2.15
N TYR A 95 5.38 -10.95 1.63
CA TYR A 95 4.26 -10.17 1.09
C TYR A 95 4.66 -9.40 -0.16
N THR A 96 3.68 -9.05 -0.98
CA THR A 96 3.85 -8.16 -2.14
C THR A 96 2.63 -7.27 -2.31
N ILE A 97 2.85 -5.97 -2.37
CA ILE A 97 1.83 -4.95 -2.65
C ILE A 97 2.06 -4.45 -4.07
N GLU A 98 1.06 -4.64 -4.92
CA GLU A 98 1.10 -4.27 -6.33
C GLU A 98 0.24 -3.03 -6.63
N GLU A 99 0.26 -2.59 -7.90
CA GLU A 99 -0.56 -1.49 -8.42
C GLU A 99 -0.32 -0.15 -7.72
N LEU A 100 0.91 0.10 -7.25
CA LEU A 100 1.30 1.36 -6.62
C LEU A 100 1.64 2.42 -7.67
N ARG A 101 1.32 3.67 -7.38
CA ARG A 101 1.69 4.83 -8.21
C ARG A 101 3.01 5.45 -7.71
N THR A 102 3.70 6.16 -8.59
CA THR A 102 4.87 6.97 -8.19
C THR A 102 4.52 7.95 -7.07
N GLY A 103 5.39 8.11 -6.08
CA GLY A 103 5.21 8.98 -4.93
C GLY A 103 5.76 8.39 -3.63
N THR A 104 5.56 9.10 -2.53
CA THR A 104 5.99 8.68 -1.18
C THR A 104 4.89 7.88 -0.50
N TYR A 105 5.27 6.76 0.12
CA TYR A 105 4.39 5.89 0.90
C TYR A 105 4.89 5.76 2.32
N ASP A 106 3.96 5.85 3.26
CA ASP A 106 4.11 5.35 4.62
C ASP A 106 3.59 3.91 4.64
N VAL A 107 4.46 2.97 4.99
CA VAL A 107 4.15 1.55 5.06
C VAL A 107 4.03 1.13 6.51
N ARG A 108 2.93 0.45 6.84
CA ARG A 108 2.61 -0.03 8.19
C ARG A 108 2.29 -1.51 8.15
N ALA A 109 3.07 -2.31 8.87
CA ALA A 109 2.80 -3.73 9.11
C ALA A 109 2.17 -3.90 10.49
N GLU A 110 1.01 -4.55 10.56
CA GLU A 110 0.26 -4.68 11.81
C GLU A 110 -0.46 -6.02 11.94
N ALA A 111 -0.69 -6.42 13.19
CA ALA A 111 -1.45 -7.60 13.56
C ALA A 111 -1.86 -7.53 15.04
N SER A 112 -3.00 -8.14 15.37
CA SER A 112 -3.48 -8.20 16.76
C SER A 112 -2.47 -8.87 17.69
N LYS A 113 -2.38 -8.38 18.93
CA LYS A 113 -1.44 -8.82 19.98
C LYS A 113 0.02 -8.35 19.81
N TYR A 114 0.33 -7.61 18.74
CA TYR A 114 1.67 -7.11 18.43
C TYR A 114 1.67 -5.59 18.27
N LEU A 115 2.83 -4.97 18.47
CA LEU A 115 3.05 -3.57 18.07
C LEU A 115 3.29 -3.49 16.56
N PRO A 116 2.77 -2.45 15.88
CA PRO A 116 2.97 -2.27 14.46
C PRO A 116 4.40 -1.81 14.15
N ASN A 117 4.89 -2.13 12.95
CA ASN A 117 6.17 -1.60 12.43
C ASN A 117 5.87 -0.65 11.27
N CYS A 118 6.57 0.48 11.23
CA CYS A 118 6.29 1.56 10.29
C CYS A 118 7.58 2.07 9.62
N THR A 119 7.50 2.36 8.32
CA THR A 119 8.59 2.95 7.53
C THR A 119 8.03 3.86 6.44
N SER A 120 8.90 4.65 5.81
CA SER A 120 8.55 5.51 4.70
C SER A 120 9.53 5.33 3.55
N LEU A 121 9.03 5.25 2.31
CA LEU A 121 9.86 5.21 1.11
C LEU A 121 9.22 5.98 -0.06
N SER A 122 10.05 6.41 -1.00
CA SER A 122 9.60 6.98 -2.27
C SER A 122 9.73 5.96 -3.39
N LEU A 123 8.66 5.78 -4.17
CA LEU A 123 8.64 4.94 -5.37
C LEU A 123 8.62 5.82 -6.62
N ALA A 124 9.45 5.49 -7.59
CA ALA A 124 9.35 5.97 -8.97
C ALA A 124 8.46 5.05 -9.82
N SER A 125 8.16 5.49 -11.04
CA SER A 125 7.34 4.73 -12.00
C SER A 125 8.02 3.42 -12.38
N GLY A 126 7.39 2.28 -12.06
CA GLY A 126 7.89 0.95 -12.41
C GLY A 126 8.89 0.37 -11.40
N ASP A 127 9.09 1.02 -10.25
CA ASP A 127 9.98 0.52 -9.22
C ASP A 127 9.46 -0.79 -8.62
N ALA A 128 10.38 -1.73 -8.36
CA ALA A 128 10.14 -2.90 -7.55
C ALA A 128 10.97 -2.78 -6.27
N ALA A 129 10.39 -2.20 -5.22
CA ALA A 129 11.06 -1.98 -3.96
C ALA A 129 10.97 -3.23 -3.06
N THR A 130 12.07 -3.55 -2.38
CA THR A 130 12.11 -4.57 -1.34
C THR A 130 12.48 -3.91 -0.03
N LEU A 131 11.59 -3.98 0.96
CA LEU A 131 11.85 -3.52 2.32
C LEU A 131 12.72 -4.54 3.06
N PRO A 132 13.54 -4.08 4.03
CA PRO A 132 14.32 -4.99 4.86
C PRO A 132 13.40 -5.90 5.69
N ASP A 133 13.93 -7.04 6.13
CA ASP A 133 13.16 -7.97 6.97
C ASP A 133 12.81 -7.32 8.30
N THR A 134 11.61 -7.58 8.79
CA THR A 134 11.13 -7.00 10.04
C THR A 134 10.40 -8.01 10.92
N THR A 135 10.39 -7.76 12.23
CA THR A 135 9.70 -8.61 13.20
C THR A 135 8.79 -7.75 14.07
N LEU A 136 7.49 -8.06 14.05
CA LEU A 136 6.50 -7.45 14.92
C LEU A 136 6.73 -7.93 16.36
N ARG A 137 6.77 -6.98 17.29
CA ARG A 137 7.03 -7.23 18.72
C ARG A 137 5.74 -7.60 19.43
N GLY A 138 5.69 -8.80 20.01
CA GLY A 138 4.51 -9.30 20.70
C GLY A 138 4.39 -8.74 22.12
N GLY A 139 3.18 -8.76 22.68
CA GLY A 139 2.95 -8.33 24.06
C GLY A 139 1.86 -7.29 24.23
N ASN A 140 1.23 -6.84 23.14
CA ASN A 140 0.17 -5.82 23.12
C ASN A 140 -1.21 -6.49 23.14
N ALA A 141 -1.48 -7.28 24.18
CA ALA A 141 -2.72 -8.01 24.39
C ALA A 141 -3.94 -7.08 24.42
N ASN A 142 -3.83 -5.89 25.02
CA ASN A 142 -4.85 -4.86 24.93
C ASN A 142 -4.55 -3.94 23.73
N SER A 143 -4.81 -4.40 22.50
CA SER A 143 -4.45 -3.70 21.26
C SER A 143 -5.13 -2.33 21.01
N GLU A 144 -5.64 -1.64 22.03
CA GLU A 144 -6.31 -0.34 21.96
C GLU A 144 -5.35 0.86 22.11
N ASP A 145 -4.23 0.70 22.83
CA ASP A 145 -3.33 1.82 23.15
C ASP A 145 -1.96 1.76 22.44
N GLU A 146 -1.65 0.64 21.77
CA GLU A 146 -0.34 0.37 21.17
C GLU A 146 0.81 0.50 22.19
N ILE A 147 0.63 0.13 23.46
CA ILE A 147 1.66 0.23 24.50
C ILE A 147 1.74 -1.09 25.26
N ILE A 148 2.91 -1.73 25.25
CA ILE A 148 3.13 -2.94 26.05
C ILE A 148 3.37 -2.54 27.51
N ASN A 149 2.38 -2.76 28.37
CA ASN A 149 2.43 -2.32 29.76
C ASN A 149 1.77 -3.32 30.73
N ILE A 150 1.46 -2.86 31.95
CA ILE A 150 0.89 -3.70 33.01
C ILE A 150 -0.52 -4.18 32.68
N ALA A 151 -1.28 -3.45 31.86
CA ALA A 151 -2.60 -3.86 31.41
C ALA A 151 -2.53 -5.15 30.59
N ASP A 152 -1.57 -5.26 29.67
CA ASP A 152 -1.29 -6.49 28.93
C ASP A 152 -0.91 -7.64 29.85
N ALA A 153 0.00 -7.36 30.80
CA ALA A 153 0.49 -8.38 31.72
C ALA A 153 -0.65 -8.90 32.62
N THR A 154 -1.63 -8.05 32.93
CA THR A 154 -2.82 -8.43 33.69
C THR A 154 -3.68 -9.43 32.90
N LEU A 155 -3.79 -9.29 31.58
CA LEU A 155 -4.49 -10.27 30.73
C LEU A 155 -3.78 -11.62 30.69
N VAL A 156 -2.44 -11.62 30.57
CA VAL A 156 -1.63 -12.85 30.66
C VAL A 156 -1.79 -13.51 32.02
N ALA A 157 -1.70 -12.73 33.10
CA ALA A 157 -1.83 -13.24 34.47
C ALA A 157 -3.22 -13.81 34.76
N ALA A 158 -4.28 -13.17 34.28
CA ALA A 158 -5.66 -13.63 34.46
C ALA A 158 -5.95 -14.97 33.75
N ASN A 159 -5.21 -15.27 32.69
CA ASN A 159 -5.37 -16.47 31.87
C ASN A 159 -4.25 -17.50 32.07
N PHE A 160 -3.36 -17.28 33.04
CA PHE A 160 -2.13 -18.04 33.16
C PHE A 160 -2.38 -19.54 33.39
N ASN A 161 -1.64 -20.37 32.66
CA ASN A 161 -1.71 -21.84 32.67
C ASN A 161 -3.07 -22.42 32.24
N LEU A 162 -3.84 -21.66 31.45
CA LEU A 162 -5.08 -22.10 30.83
C LEU A 162 -4.89 -22.30 29.33
N SER A 163 -5.49 -23.37 28.80
CA SER A 163 -5.63 -23.55 27.35
C SER A 163 -6.60 -22.51 26.76
N VAL A 164 -6.40 -22.18 25.49
CA VAL A 164 -7.27 -21.32 24.70
C VAL A 164 -8.16 -22.24 23.84
N PRO A 165 -9.44 -22.50 24.18
CA PRO A 165 -10.27 -21.96 25.29
C PRO A 165 -10.18 -22.76 26.63
N PRO A 166 -10.59 -22.20 27.80
CA PRO A 166 -11.41 -21.00 27.99
C PRO A 166 -10.62 -19.69 28.16
N ALA A 167 -9.29 -19.73 28.09
CA ALA A 167 -8.49 -18.51 28.16
C ALA A 167 -8.83 -17.53 27.03
N ASP A 168 -8.66 -16.24 27.31
CA ASP A 168 -8.69 -15.19 26.29
C ASP A 168 -7.49 -15.38 25.34
N PRO A 169 -7.72 -15.54 24.02
CA PRO A 169 -6.64 -15.69 23.05
C PRO A 169 -5.70 -14.48 23.00
N MET A 170 -6.08 -13.30 23.49
CA MET A 170 -5.22 -12.11 23.48
C MET A 170 -3.97 -12.27 24.35
N GLY A 171 -4.01 -13.14 25.37
CA GLY A 171 -2.85 -13.46 26.20
C GLY A 171 -1.90 -14.52 25.60
N ASP A 172 -2.32 -15.18 24.52
CA ASP A 172 -1.55 -16.23 23.80
C ASP A 172 -0.87 -15.59 22.58
N PHE A 173 0.31 -15.00 22.80
CA PHE A 173 1.03 -14.23 21.80
C PHE A 173 1.60 -15.15 20.73
N ASN A 174 2.27 -16.23 21.14
CA ASN A 174 2.87 -17.20 20.23
C ASN A 174 1.83 -18.11 19.54
N SER A 175 0.57 -18.06 19.95
CA SER A 175 -0.54 -18.85 19.39
C SER A 175 -0.28 -20.35 19.47
N ASP A 176 0.32 -20.79 20.57
CA ASP A 176 0.56 -22.21 20.86
C ASP A 176 -0.64 -22.90 21.55
N GLY A 177 -1.70 -22.13 21.84
CA GLY A 177 -2.95 -22.61 22.41
C GLY A 177 -2.95 -22.65 23.95
N ILE A 178 -1.94 -22.13 24.62
CA ILE A 178 -1.88 -22.06 26.09
C ILE A 178 -1.18 -20.79 26.58
N VAL A 179 -1.88 -19.97 27.37
CA VAL A 179 -1.27 -18.78 27.98
C VAL A 179 -0.34 -19.21 29.11
N ASN A 180 0.97 -19.00 28.98
CA ASN A 180 1.95 -19.43 29.98
C ASN A 180 3.19 -18.51 30.09
N VAL A 181 4.27 -19.02 30.67
CA VAL A 181 5.51 -18.27 30.87
C VAL A 181 6.18 -17.83 29.56
N GLN A 182 5.92 -18.51 28.44
CA GLN A 182 6.42 -18.12 27.12
C GLN A 182 5.78 -16.80 26.66
N ASP A 183 4.47 -16.64 26.84
CA ASP A 183 3.77 -15.38 26.56
C ASP A 183 4.26 -14.25 27.45
N LEU A 184 4.41 -14.55 28.74
CA LEU A 184 4.96 -13.59 29.68
C LEU A 184 6.41 -13.19 29.31
N SER A 185 7.19 -14.10 28.74
CA SER A 185 8.56 -13.81 28.28
C SER A 185 8.56 -12.91 27.05
N ILE A 186 7.64 -13.13 26.09
CA ILE A 186 7.46 -12.26 24.92
C ILE A 186 7.08 -10.85 25.38
N LEU A 187 6.04 -10.73 26.21
CA LEU A 187 5.61 -9.46 26.77
C LEU A 187 6.74 -8.77 27.55
N GLY A 188 7.36 -9.50 28.48
CA GLY A 188 8.43 -8.98 29.33
C GLY A 188 9.64 -8.49 28.53
N SER A 189 9.96 -9.13 27.41
CA SER A 189 11.06 -8.71 26.52
C SER A 189 10.81 -7.37 25.81
N ASN A 190 9.55 -6.97 25.70
CA ASN A 190 9.11 -5.77 24.99
C ASN A 190 8.41 -4.76 25.90
N TYR A 191 8.47 -4.96 27.22
CA TYR A 191 7.75 -4.13 28.19
C TYR A 191 8.19 -2.66 28.10
N GLY A 192 7.23 -1.75 28.02
CA GLY A 192 7.44 -0.31 27.87
C GLY A 192 7.64 0.17 26.43
N LEU A 193 7.66 -0.73 25.44
CA LEU A 193 7.59 -0.31 24.03
C LEU A 193 6.19 0.21 23.69
N SER A 194 6.14 1.17 22.78
CA SER A 194 4.90 1.84 22.38
C SER A 194 4.90 2.30 20.93
N GLY A 195 3.71 2.36 20.33
CA GLY A 195 3.45 2.91 19.00
C GLY A 195 4.08 2.11 17.85
N CYS A 196 4.20 2.76 16.70
CA CYS A 196 4.96 2.27 15.55
C CYS A 196 6.43 2.04 15.92
N GLN A 197 6.87 0.79 15.81
CA GLN A 197 8.28 0.43 15.88
C GLN A 197 8.97 0.73 14.54
N ALA A 198 10.28 0.94 14.59
CA ALA A 198 11.07 1.02 13.38
C ALA A 198 11.04 -0.34 12.64
N TRP A 199 11.04 -0.25 11.31
CA TRP A 199 11.11 -1.41 10.43
C TRP A 199 12.44 -2.14 10.56
#